data_AF-A0AAD7AM26-F1
#
_entry.id   AF-A0AAD7AM26-F1
#
_cell.length_a   1.000
_cell.length_b   1.000
_cell.length_c   1.000
_cell.angle_alpha   90.00
_cell.angle_beta   90.00
_cell.angle_gamma   90.00
#
_symmetry.space_group_name_H-M   'P 1'
#
loop_
_entity.id
_entity.type
_entity.pdbx_description
1 polymer ?
#
loop_
_entity_poly.entity_id
_entity_poly.type
_entity_poly.pdbx_seq_one_letter_code
_entity_poly.pdbx_strand_id
1 'polypeptide(L)'
;MKAPIPLAVLIGLSITAHAICPGFNFAIGDTNPLAEGVSRWNVYNGSCIVVDGLTTTKNPCTQGIFGCSPAPVTFDEYTNAATGLKYDNVL
;
A
#
# COMPACT_ATOMS: atom_id res chain seq x y z
N MET A 1 -1.40 -53.81 21.33
CA MET A 1 -0.57 -53.52 20.14
C MET A 1 -0.96 -52.12 19.67
N LYS A 2 -0.08 -51.13 19.84
CA LYS A 2 -0.37 -49.69 19.73
C LYS A 2 0.00 -49.26 18.30
N ALA A 3 -0.98 -48.90 17.47
CA ALA A 3 -0.73 -48.44 16.11
C ALA A 3 -0.06 -47.05 16.15
N PRO A 4 1.05 -46.80 15.42
CA PRO A 4 1.63 -45.47 15.32
C PRO A 4 0.77 -44.61 14.40
N ILE A 5 0.27 -43.49 14.96
CA ILE A 5 -0.47 -42.47 14.23
C ILE A 5 0.48 -41.87 13.18
N PRO A 6 0.18 -41.94 11.88
CA PRO A 6 1.02 -41.31 10.87
C PRO A 6 0.96 -39.80 11.08
N LEU A 7 2.14 -39.21 11.29
CA LEU A 7 2.38 -37.79 11.45
C LEU A 7 1.77 -37.06 10.25
N ALA A 8 0.58 -36.49 10.46
CA ALA A 8 -0.12 -35.72 9.45
C ALA A 8 0.78 -34.55 9.03
N VAL A 9 1.20 -34.57 7.76
CA VAL A 9 1.89 -33.46 7.10
C VAL A 9 0.89 -32.30 7.06
N LEU A 10 1.01 -31.38 8.02
CA LEU A 10 0.39 -30.06 7.97
C LEU A 10 1.05 -29.29 6.83
N ILE A 11 0.54 -29.48 5.61
CA ILE A 11 0.81 -28.58 4.49
C ILE A 11 0.23 -27.24 4.91
N GLY A 12 1.08 -26.37 5.44
CA GLY A 12 0.72 -24.99 5.72
C GLY A 12 0.23 -24.38 4.41
N LEU A 13 -1.06 -24.05 4.35
CA LEU A 13 -1.55 -23.08 3.38
C LEU A 13 -0.86 -21.76 3.73
N SER A 14 0.32 -21.54 3.17
CA SER A 14 0.90 -20.21 3.05
C SER A 14 -0.05 -19.44 2.15
N ILE A 15 -1.03 -18.78 2.75
CA ILE A 15 -1.73 -17.65 2.13
C ILE A 15 -0.62 -16.64 1.85
N THR A 16 -0.03 -16.73 0.66
CA THR A 16 0.71 -15.63 0.09
C THR A 16 -0.33 -14.54 -0.08
N ALA A 17 -0.41 -13.63 0.90
CA ALA A 17 -0.87 -12.29 0.62
C ALA A 17 -0.02 -11.88 -0.58
N HIS A 18 -0.64 -11.90 -1.76
CA HIS A 18 0.04 -11.46 -2.97
C HIS A 18 0.40 -10.02 -2.64
N ALA A 19 1.70 -9.78 -2.42
CA ALA A 19 2.23 -8.45 -2.20
C ALA A 19 1.60 -7.56 -3.26
N ILE A 20 1.28 -6.33 -2.89
CA ILE A 20 0.40 -5.42 -3.62
C ILE A 20 0.78 -5.25 -5.11
N CYS A 21 1.98 -5.64 -5.56
CA CYS A 21 2.21 -6.41 -6.80
C CYS A 21 3.70 -6.87 -6.79
N PRO A 22 4.12 -7.88 -7.58
CA PRO A 22 5.56 -8.02 -7.87
C PRO A 22 6.03 -6.78 -8.63
N GLY A 23 6.84 -5.92 -7.98
CA GLY A 23 7.48 -4.76 -8.61
C GLY A 23 7.26 -3.40 -7.93
N PHE A 24 6.34 -3.28 -6.98
CA PHE A 24 6.03 -2.01 -6.30
C PHE A 24 6.44 -2.06 -4.81
N ASN A 25 7.06 -0.98 -4.32
CA ASN A 25 7.51 -0.90 -2.92
C ASN A 25 6.41 -0.39 -1.98
N PHE A 26 5.52 0.45 -2.50
CA PHE A 26 4.41 1.07 -1.79
C PHE A 26 3.17 1.13 -2.67
N ALA A 27 2.01 1.23 -2.03
CA ALA A 27 0.73 1.42 -2.70
C ALA A 27 -0.06 2.54 -2.05
N ILE A 28 -0.86 3.25 -2.85
CA ILE A 28 -1.70 4.36 -2.40
C ILE A 28 -3.15 3.88 -2.44
N GLY A 29 -3.73 3.73 -1.27
CA GLY A 29 -5.13 3.33 -1.14
C GLY A 29 -6.07 4.53 -1.22
N ASP A 30 -7.22 4.29 -1.86
CA ASP A 30 -8.22 5.30 -2.17
C ASP A 30 -8.83 5.95 -0.92
N THR A 31 -9.38 7.12 -1.18
CA THR A 31 -10.00 8.08 -0.28
C THR A 31 -10.93 7.45 0.75
N ASN A 32 -10.61 7.61 2.03
CA ASN A 32 -11.66 7.63 3.03
C ASN A 32 -12.26 9.05 3.00
N PRO A 33 -13.49 9.24 2.47
CA PRO A 33 -14.12 10.55 2.51
C PRO A 33 -14.34 10.92 3.98
N LEU A 34 -13.63 11.94 4.41
CA LEU A 34 -13.89 12.63 5.65
C LEU A 34 -15.00 13.65 5.38
N ALA A 35 -15.68 14.09 6.44
CA ALA A 35 -16.71 15.12 6.32
C ALA A 35 -16.17 16.38 5.60
N GLU A 36 -17.06 17.12 4.95
CA GLU A 36 -16.74 18.42 4.33
C GLU A 36 -15.79 18.37 3.11
N GLY A 37 -15.76 17.25 2.37
CA GLY A 37 -14.98 17.14 1.13
C GLY A 37 -13.47 16.97 1.36
N VAL A 38 -13.09 16.58 2.57
CA VAL A 38 -11.72 16.21 2.92
C VAL A 38 -11.51 14.75 2.53
N SER A 39 -10.43 14.45 1.84
CA SER A 39 -10.04 13.08 1.47
C SER A 39 -8.80 12.65 2.22
N ARG A 40 -8.82 11.45 2.82
CA ARG A 40 -7.64 10.79 3.37
C ARG A 40 -7.13 9.73 2.41
N TRP A 41 -5.90 9.92 1.95
CA TRP A 41 -5.13 8.97 1.14
C TRP A 41 -4.12 8.28 2.03
N ASN A 42 -4.05 6.95 1.97
CA ASN A 42 -3.13 6.17 2.81
C ASN A 42 -2.05 5.52 1.96
N VAL A 43 -0.83 5.48 2.49
CA VAL A 43 0.30 4.77 1.90
C VAL A 43 0.50 3.46 2.64
N TYR A 44 0.49 2.37 1.89
CA TYR A 44 0.67 1.02 2.38
C TYR A 44 2.03 0.48 1.97
N ASN A 45 2.72 -0.19 2.88
CA ASN A 45 3.92 -0.95 2.54
C ASN A 45 3.56 -2.35 1.99
N GLY A 46 4.57 -3.13 1.59
CA GLY A 46 4.38 -4.50 1.10
C GLY A 46 3.74 -5.50 2.08
N SER A 47 3.56 -5.12 3.35
CA SER A 47 2.83 -5.91 4.36
C SER A 47 1.39 -5.41 4.58
N CYS A 48 0.88 -4.55 3.70
CA CYS A 48 -0.45 -3.93 3.80
C CYS A 48 -0.66 -3.09 5.06
N ILE A 49 0.43 -2.58 5.66
CA ILE A 49 0.38 -1.71 6.83
C ILE A 49 0.41 -0.26 6.34
N VAL A 50 -0.48 0.58 6.88
CA VAL A 50 -0.44 2.03 6.65
C VAL A 50 0.83 2.60 7.30
N VAL A 51 1.70 3.18 6.49
CA VAL A 51 2.97 3.75 6.92
C VAL A 51 3.01 5.27 6.80
N ASP A 52 2.15 5.85 5.96
CA ASP A 52 2.02 7.30 5.78
C ASP A 52 0.62 7.63 5.23
N GLY A 53 0.33 8.92 5.04
CA GLY A 53 -0.82 9.34 4.25
C GLY A 53 -1.05 10.84 4.25
N LEU A 54 -1.83 11.28 3.27
CA LEU A 54 -2.16 12.69 3.04
C LEU A 54 -3.63 12.93 3.30
N THR A 55 -3.93 13.92 4.12
CA THR A 55 -5.30 14.43 4.30
C THR A 55 -5.39 15.77 3.59
N THR A 56 -6.24 15.89 2.58
CA THR A 56 -6.35 17.10 1.77
C THR A 56 -7.74 17.27 1.18
N THR A 57 -8.14 18.52 0.96
CA THR A 57 -9.33 18.91 0.16
C THR A 57 -8.98 19.26 -1.28
N LYS A 58 -7.69 19.19 -1.63
CA LYS A 58 -7.13 19.57 -2.94
C LYS A 58 -6.64 18.34 -3.69
N ASN A 59 -6.18 18.55 -4.93
CA ASN A 59 -5.56 17.49 -5.72
C ASN A 59 -4.32 16.91 -4.99
N PRO A 60 -4.30 15.61 -4.65
CA PRO A 60 -3.18 14.98 -3.98
C PRO A 60 -1.87 15.01 -4.80
N CYS A 61 -1.95 15.02 -6.13
CA CYS A 61 -0.79 15.07 -7.03
C CYS A 61 0.02 16.37 -6.95
N THR A 62 -0.59 17.45 -6.43
CA THR A 62 0.08 18.75 -6.32
C THR A 62 0.34 19.13 -4.87
N GLN A 63 0.11 18.21 -3.93
CA GLN A 63 0.15 18.47 -2.50
C GLN A 63 0.94 17.39 -1.77
N GLY A 64 1.96 17.80 -1.01
CA GLY A 64 2.61 16.94 -0.04
C GLY A 64 3.45 15.84 -0.67
N ILE A 65 3.00 14.59 -0.49
CA ILE A 65 3.83 13.38 -0.56
C ILE A 65 3.64 12.55 -1.82
N PHE A 66 2.75 12.95 -2.74
CA PHE A 66 2.46 12.19 -3.95
C PHE A 66 2.88 12.95 -5.21
N GLY A 67 3.45 12.22 -6.16
CA GLY A 67 3.58 12.65 -7.54
C GLY A 67 2.67 11.82 -8.44
N CYS A 68 2.31 12.41 -9.57
CA CYS A 68 1.45 11.78 -10.56
C CYS A 68 2.00 11.95 -11.95
N SER A 69 1.73 10.94 -12.77
CA SER A 69 2.09 10.88 -14.17
C SER A 69 1.30 11.89 -15.02
N PRO A 70 1.81 12.28 -16.19
CA PRO A 70 1.00 12.94 -17.21
C PRO A 70 -0.21 12.07 -17.61
N ALA A 71 -1.21 12.68 -18.26
CA ALA A 71 -2.42 11.97 -18.67
C ALA A 71 -2.12 10.67 -19.46
N PRO A 72 -2.77 9.52 -19.14
CA PRO A 72 -3.76 9.32 -18.09
C PRO A 72 -3.15 9.38 -16.69
N VAL A 73 -3.69 10.27 -15.84
CA VAL A 73 -3.09 10.59 -14.54
C VAL A 73 -3.21 9.39 -13.62
N THR A 74 -2.05 8.87 -13.19
CA THR A 74 -1.90 7.85 -12.15
C THR A 74 -0.92 8.35 -11.11
N PHE A 75 -0.99 7.82 -9.89
CA PHE A 75 0.14 8.00 -8.97
C PHE A 75 1.35 7.25 -9.52
N ASP A 76 2.51 7.89 -9.50
CA ASP A 76 3.78 7.30 -9.95
C ASP A 76 4.94 7.59 -8.98
N GLU A 77 4.81 8.60 -8.11
CA GLU A 77 5.80 8.91 -7.08
C GLU A 77 5.18 8.98 -5.69
N TYR A 78 5.92 8.51 -4.70
CA TYR A 78 5.69 8.77 -3.27
C TYR A 78 6.97 9.29 -2.60
N THR A 79 6.85 10.37 -1.84
CA THR A 79 7.90 10.90 -0.96
C THR A 79 7.54 10.61 0.50
N ASN A 80 8.35 9.84 1.20
CA ASN A 80 8.14 9.54 2.61
C ASN A 80 8.27 10.81 3.46
N ALA A 81 7.22 11.18 4.20
CA ALA A 81 7.19 12.42 4.96
C ALA A 81 8.23 12.48 6.10
N ALA A 82 8.59 11.33 6.66
CA ALA A 82 9.52 11.24 7.79
C ALA A 82 10.99 11.23 7.35
N THR A 83 11.30 10.59 6.22
CA THR A 83 12.68 10.40 5.76
C THR A 83 13.07 11.25 4.55
N GLY A 84 12.08 11.80 3.82
CA GLY A 84 12.29 12.52 2.56
C GLY A 84 12.70 11.63 1.38
N LEU A 85 12.71 10.30 1.55
CA LEU A 85 13.05 9.36 0.47
C LEU A 85 11.93 9.30 -0.56
N LYS A 86 12.31 9.26 -1.84
CA LYS A 86 11.42 9.20 -3.00
C LYS A 86 11.36 7.81 -3.61
N TYR A 87 10.18 7.43 -4.09
CA TYR A 87 9.90 6.13 -4.68
C TYR A 87 9.06 6.30 -5.96
N ASP A 88 9.63 5.96 -7.11
CA ASP A 88 9.06 6.27 -8.45
C ASP A 88 8.29 5.09 -9.08
N ASN A 89 7.88 4.11 -8.26
CA ASN A 89 7.08 2.96 -8.67
C ASN A 89 6.10 2.63 -7.54
N VAL A 90 5.01 3.38 -7.49
CA VAL A 90 3.88 3.14 -6.58
C VAL A 90 2.66 2.62 -7.33
N LEU A 91 1.86 1.80 -6.64
CA LEU A 91 0.60 1.26 -7.13
C LEU A 91 -0.59 2.13 -6.68
#